data_AF-A0A2N6EZ10-F1
#
_entry.id   AF-A0A2N6EZ10-F1
#
_cell.length_a   1.000
_cell.length_b   1.000
_cell.length_c   1.000
_cell.angle_alpha   90.00
_cell.angle_beta   90.00
_cell.angle_gamma   90.00
#
_symmetry.space_group_name_H-M   'P 1'
#
loop_
_entity.id
_entity.type
_entity.pdbx_description
1 polymer ?
#
loop_
_entity_poly.entity_id
_entity_poly.type
_entity_poly.pdbx_seq_one_letter_code
_entity_poly.pdbx_strand_id
1 'polypeptide(L)'
;MISGITGKATFSCSKCGAVYSLKRDDFDFNAESGSERGMGAETQYVSEYEVECNDCGQEISIKFEVWEYPVGAINHTTHSVTGANDVESEFDFMSSPEKSSGEDENNRG
;
A
#
# COMPACT_ATOMS: atom_id res chain seq x y z
N MET A 1 6.32 8.87 -13.53
CA MET A 1 5.18 9.30 -12.69
C MET A 1 4.81 8.11 -11.82
N ILE A 2 4.54 8.34 -10.54
CA ILE A 2 4.00 7.29 -9.65
C ILE A 2 2.61 6.92 -10.19
N SER A 3 2.40 5.64 -10.50
CA SER A 3 1.11 5.16 -11.04
C SER A 3 0.13 4.73 -9.95
N GLY A 4 0.58 4.66 -8.70
CA GLY A 4 -0.24 4.28 -7.54
C GLY A 4 0.62 3.68 -6.44
N ILE A 5 -0.03 3.21 -5.38
CA ILE A 5 0.59 2.45 -4.30
C ILE A 5 0.38 0.96 -4.57
N THR A 6 1.41 0.16 -4.31
CA THR A 6 1.36 -1.30 -4.33
C THR A 6 1.80 -1.83 -2.98
N GLY A 7 1.35 -3.03 -2.61
CA GLY A 7 1.79 -3.62 -1.35
C GLY A 7 1.32 -5.04 -1.14
N LYS A 8 1.58 -5.51 0.07
CA LYS A 8 1.11 -6.78 0.62
C LYS A 8 0.79 -6.60 2.09
N ALA A 9 -0.14 -7.40 2.60
CA ALA A 9 -0.39 -7.48 4.02
C ALA A 9 -0.72 -8.91 4.43
N THR A 10 -0.49 -9.24 5.70
CA THR A 10 -0.92 -10.48 6.33
C THR A 10 -1.57 -10.18 7.66
N PHE A 11 -2.57 -10.97 8.03
CA PHE A 11 -3.23 -10.87 9.33
C PHE A 11 -3.86 -12.20 9.72
N SER A 12 -4.20 -12.35 10.99
CA SER A 12 -4.95 -13.50 11.50
C SER A 12 -6.33 -13.09 12.00
N CYS A 13 -7.36 -13.91 11.80
CA CYS A 13 -8.67 -13.68 12.39
C CYS A 13 -8.56 -13.74 13.91
N SER A 14 -9.04 -12.71 14.60
CA SER A 14 -8.91 -12.62 16.06
C SER A 14 -9.71 -13.68 16.82
N LYS A 15 -10.70 -14.30 16.17
CA LYS A 15 -11.59 -15.31 16.78
C LYS A 15 -11.09 -16.75 16.61
N CYS A 16 -10.62 -17.12 15.42
CA CYS A 16 -10.24 -18.51 15.11
C CYS A 16 -8.78 -18.70 14.70
N GLY A 17 -8.03 -17.62 14.45
CA GLY A 17 -6.64 -17.68 14.03
C GLY A 17 -6.42 -17.98 12.54
N ALA A 18 -7.48 -18.06 11.72
CA ALA A 18 -7.35 -18.22 10.27
C ALA A 18 -6.52 -17.09 9.66
N VAL A 19 -5.53 -17.44 8.83
CA VAL A 19 -4.55 -16.49 8.28
C VAL A 19 -4.98 -16.02 6.90
N TYR A 20 -4.82 -14.72 6.65
CA TYR A 20 -5.12 -14.05 5.39
C TYR A 20 -3.86 -13.40 4.84
N SER A 21 -3.76 -13.35 3.52
CA SER A 21 -2.71 -12.62 2.81
C SER A 21 -3.35 -11.80 1.70
N LEU A 22 -3.05 -10.50 1.75
CA LEU A 22 -3.45 -9.52 0.75
C LEU A 22 -2.24 -9.23 -0.15
N LYS A 23 -2.52 -9.13 -1.45
CA LYS A 23 -1.59 -8.74 -2.51
C LYS A 23 -2.03 -7.41 -3.10
N ARG A 24 -1.20 -6.89 -4.00
CA ARG A 24 -1.42 -5.64 -4.71
C ARG A 24 -2.87 -5.38 -5.14
N ASP A 25 -3.54 -6.36 -5.74
CA ASP A 25 -4.87 -6.17 -6.33
C ASP A 25 -6.00 -6.10 -5.27
N ASP A 26 -5.67 -6.35 -4.00
CA ASP A 26 -6.62 -6.29 -2.88
C ASP A 26 -6.67 -4.89 -2.23
N PHE A 27 -5.84 -3.94 -2.70
CA PHE A 27 -5.78 -2.58 -2.20
C PHE A 27 -6.29 -1.58 -3.25
N ASP A 28 -7.08 -0.62 -2.79
CA ASP A 28 -7.55 0.52 -3.60
C ASP A 28 -7.26 1.81 -2.84
N PHE A 29 -6.01 2.29 -2.97
CA PHE A 29 -5.54 3.48 -2.27
C PHE A 29 -6.05 4.76 -2.95
N ASN A 30 -6.86 5.52 -2.22
CA ASN A 30 -7.39 6.81 -2.64
C ASN A 30 -6.78 7.95 -1.84
N ALA A 31 -6.51 9.08 -2.48
CA ALA A 31 -6.01 10.28 -1.81
C ALA A 31 -7.15 10.95 -1.03
N GLU A 32 -7.05 10.97 0.29
CA GLU A 32 -8.11 11.46 1.18
C GLU A 32 -7.82 12.86 1.73
N SER A 33 -6.55 13.18 1.97
CA SER A 33 -6.16 14.48 2.51
C SER A 33 -4.77 14.91 2.05
N GLY A 34 -4.48 16.20 2.14
CA GLY A 34 -3.15 16.71 1.88
C GLY A 34 -2.91 18.11 2.43
N SER A 35 -1.64 18.44 2.67
CA SER A 35 -1.22 19.75 3.14
C SER A 35 0.12 20.17 2.54
N GLU A 36 0.26 21.44 2.16
CA GLU A 36 1.53 21.97 1.66
C GLU A 36 2.53 22.18 2.80
N ARG A 37 3.76 21.69 2.60
CA ARG A 37 4.87 21.81 3.55
C ARG A 37 6.14 22.26 2.83
N GLY A 38 7.23 22.42 3.58
CA GLY A 38 8.49 22.99 3.07
C GLY A 38 9.14 22.21 1.91
N MET A 39 8.86 20.91 1.76
CA MET A 39 9.38 20.05 0.69
C MET A 39 8.30 19.59 -0.31
N GLY A 40 7.18 20.32 -0.36
CA GLY A 40 6.02 20.02 -1.23
C GLY A 40 4.81 19.53 -0.44
N ALA A 41 3.81 19.02 -1.17
CA ALA A 41 2.60 18.47 -0.58
C ALA A 41 2.90 17.18 0.20
N GLU A 42 2.38 17.10 1.42
CA GLU A 42 2.10 15.83 2.09
C GLU A 42 0.75 15.33 1.61
N THR A 43 0.68 14.08 1.14
CA THR A 43 -0.58 13.45 0.72
C THR A 43 -0.82 12.19 1.54
N GLN A 44 -2.03 12.03 2.07
CA GLN A 44 -2.49 10.80 2.73
C GLN A 44 -3.30 9.96 1.76
N TYR A 45 -2.93 8.70 1.64
CA TYR A 45 -3.65 7.69 0.89
C TYR A 45 -4.28 6.67 1.84
N VAL A 46 -5.50 6.25 1.55
CA VAL A 46 -6.27 5.32 2.37
C VAL A 46 -6.79 4.17 1.52
N SER A 47 -6.68 2.94 2.02
CA SER A 47 -7.33 1.76 1.48
C SER A 47 -8.05 1.03 2.62
N GLU A 48 -9.30 0.64 2.38
CA GLU A 48 -10.12 -0.12 3.34
C GLU A 48 -10.35 -1.53 2.80
N TYR A 49 -10.24 -2.52 3.69
CA TYR A 49 -10.44 -3.92 3.38
C TYR A 49 -11.41 -4.54 4.38
N GLU A 50 -12.49 -5.10 3.87
CA GLU A 50 -13.53 -5.77 4.66
C GLU A 50 -13.75 -7.18 4.16
N VAL A 51 -13.78 -8.14 5.09
CA VAL A 51 -14.04 -9.55 4.78
C VAL A 51 -14.73 -10.24 5.94
N GLU A 52 -15.59 -11.21 5.64
CA GLU A 52 -16.08 -12.15 6.64
C GLU A 52 -15.13 -13.36 6.70
N CYS A 53 -14.74 -13.76 7.91
CA CYS A 53 -13.88 -14.91 8.09
C CYS A 53 -14.58 -16.21 7.66
N ASN A 54 -14.07 -16.86 6.62
CA ASN A 54 -14.66 -18.08 6.06
C ASN A 54 -14.77 -19.25 7.05
N ASP A 55 -13.94 -19.26 8.09
CA ASP A 55 -13.87 -20.37 9.05
C ASP A 55 -14.81 -20.20 10.25
N CYS A 56 -15.15 -18.96 10.63
CA CYS A 56 -15.88 -18.70 11.88
C CYS A 56 -16.91 -17.57 11.83
N GLY A 57 -17.10 -16.96 10.66
CA GLY A 57 -18.07 -15.87 10.41
C GLY A 57 -17.75 -14.56 11.12
N GLN A 58 -16.52 -14.37 11.61
CA GLN A 58 -16.11 -13.10 12.22
C GLN A 58 -15.96 -12.04 11.14
N GLU A 59 -16.62 -10.90 11.30
CA GLU A 59 -16.37 -9.72 10.47
C GLU A 59 -14.98 -9.14 10.77
N ILE A 60 -14.23 -8.84 9.71
CA ILE A 60 -12.89 -8.27 9.75
C ILE A 60 -12.88 -6.99 8.92
N SER A 61 -12.39 -5.90 9.51
CA SER A 61 -12.22 -4.61 8.84
C SER A 61 -10.83 -4.06 9.14
N ILE A 62 -10.08 -3.71 8.11
CA ILE A 62 -8.74 -3.14 8.20
C ILE A 62 -8.67 -1.89 7.33
N LYS A 63 -8.23 -0.78 7.92
CA LYS A 63 -7.92 0.45 7.20
C LYS A 63 -6.43 0.66 7.18
N PHE A 64 -5.85 0.79 5.99
CA PHE A 64 -4.44 1.11 5.77
C PHE A 64 -4.30 2.57 5.38
N GLU A 65 -3.30 3.24 5.94
CA GLU A 65 -3.02 4.64 5.65
C GLU A 65 -1.54 4.83 5.34
N VAL A 66 -1.23 5.52 4.25
CA VAL A 66 0.12 5.78 3.75
C VAL A 66 0.28 7.29 3.55
N TRP A 67 1.35 7.87 4.10
CA TRP A 67 1.68 9.28 3.92
C TRP A 67 2.86 9.44 2.98
N GLU A 68 2.68 10.23 1.93
CA GLU A 68 3.73 10.65 1.00
C GLU A 68 4.27 12.00 1.43
N TYR A 69 5.56 12.06 1.81
CA TYR A 69 6.25 13.33 2.02
C TYR A 69 7.78 13.14 2.12
N PRO A 70 8.59 13.81 1.27
CA PRO A 70 8.18 14.66 0.16
C PRO A 70 7.52 13.86 -0.97
N VAL A 71 7.02 14.55 -1.99
CA VAL A 71 6.48 13.93 -3.20
C VAL A 71 7.48 12.90 -3.75
N GLY A 72 7.04 11.66 -3.96
CA GLY A 72 7.88 10.55 -4.40
C GLY A 72 8.32 9.58 -3.31
N ALA A 73 8.10 9.88 -2.02
CA ALA A 73 8.64 9.08 -0.91
C ALA A 73 7.59 8.80 0.18
N ILE A 74 7.49 7.52 0.58
CA ILE A 74 6.66 7.13 1.72
C ILE A 74 7.35 7.63 3.00
N ASN A 75 6.64 8.47 3.75
CA ASN A 75 7.09 9.02 5.01
C ASN A 75 6.70 8.12 6.19
N HIS A 76 5.44 7.64 6.18
CA HIS A 76 4.87 6.86 7.28
C HIS A 76 3.75 5.96 6.78
N THR A 77 3.51 4.86 7.48
CA THR A 77 2.37 3.95 7.24
C THR A 77 1.75 3.56 8.58
N THR A 78 0.43 3.48 8.66
CA THR A 78 -0.29 2.92 9.82
C THR A 78 -1.48 2.10 9.37
N HIS A 79 -2.05 1.36 10.32
CA HIS A 79 -3.33 0.69 10.13
C HIS A 79 -4.22 0.81 11.36
N SER A 80 -5.52 0.66 11.16
CA SER A 80 -6.49 0.38 12.22
C SER A 80 -7.27 -0.89 11.87
N VAL A 81 -7.61 -1.69 12.88
CA VAL A 81 -8.12 -3.04 12.67
C VAL A 81 -9.22 -3.40 13.66
N THR A 82 -10.22 -4.11 13.15
CA THR A 82 -11.27 -4.78 13.94
C THR A 82 -11.40 -6.22 13.45
N GLY A 83 -11.50 -7.19 14.36
CA GLY A 83 -11.70 -8.60 14.01
C GLY A 83 -10.43 -9.36 13.53
N ALA A 84 -9.27 -8.72 13.53
CA ALA A 84 -7.99 -9.34 13.19
C ALA A 84 -6.85 -8.95 14.15
N ASN A 85 -5.81 -9.79 14.18
CA ASN A 85 -4.58 -9.64 14.95
C ASN A 85 -3.37 -9.76 14.02
N ASP A 86 -2.18 -9.43 14.54
CA ASP A 86 -0.88 -9.65 13.87
C ASP A 86 -0.82 -9.08 12.45
N VAL A 87 -1.37 -7.85 12.29
CA VAL A 87 -1.39 -7.17 10.99
C VAL A 87 0.03 -6.71 10.65
N GLU A 88 0.59 -7.31 9.61
CA GLU A 88 1.86 -6.90 9.00
C GLU A 88 1.59 -6.38 7.59
N SER A 89 2.18 -5.25 7.22
CA SER A 89 1.94 -4.61 5.93
C SER A 89 3.19 -3.94 5.40
N GLU A 90 3.42 -4.05 4.09
CA GLU A 90 4.51 -3.39 3.38
C GLU A 90 3.94 -2.72 2.13
N PHE A 91 4.20 -1.41 1.98
CA PHE A 91 3.72 -0.59 0.86
C PHE A 91 4.88 0.11 0.17
N ASP A 92 4.74 0.30 -1.14
CA ASP A 92 5.69 1.01 -1.99
C ASP A 92 4.96 1.79 -3.09
N PHE A 93 5.61 2.80 -3.64
CA PHE A 93 5.14 3.45 -4.85
C PHE A 93 5.47 2.61 -6.07
N MET A 94 4.47 2.46 -6.93
CA MET A 94 4.65 1.80 -8.20
C MET A 94 5.42 2.73 -9.15
N SER A 95 6.70 2.43 -9.35
CA SER A 95 7.47 2.98 -10.44
C SER A 95 7.02 2.30 -11.74
N SER A 96 6.61 3.10 -12.73
CA SER A 96 6.60 2.60 -14.10
C SER A 96 8.02 2.18 -14.46
N PRO A 97 8.24 1.08 -15.20
CA PRO A 97 9.59 0.72 -15.62
C PRO A 97 10.18 1.92 -16.37
N GLU A 98 11.28 2.45 -15.83
CA GLU A 98 12.09 3.40 -16.58
C GLU A 98 12.45 2.72 -17.89
N LYS A 99 12.16 3.36 -19.04
CA LYS A 99 12.81 2.95 -20.27
C LYS A 99 14.30 3.11 -20.02
N SER A 100 15.01 2.00 -19.79
CA SER A 100 16.46 1.98 -19.88
C SER A 100 16.82 2.44 -21.28
N SER A 101 17.37 3.65 -21.40
CA SER A 101 17.94 4.17 -22.63
C SER A 101 19.14 3.31 -23.01
N GLY A 102 18.88 2.18 -23.67
CA GLY A 102 19.87 1.40 -24.37
C GLY A 102 19.97 1.91 -25.80
N GLU A 103 20.89 2.84 -26.03
CA GLU A 103 21.44 3.12 -27.36
C GLU A 103 22.98 3.13 -27.25
N ASP A 104 23.54 1.96 -26.96
CA ASP A 104 24.93 1.63 -27.28
C ASP A 104 25.01 1.25 -28.76
N GLU A 105 25.08 2.23 -29.66
CA GLU A 105 25.53 2.00 -31.04
C GLU A 105 26.41 3.16 -31.53
N ASN A 106 27.71 3.08 -31.24
CA ASN A 106 28.73 3.74 -32.07
C ASN A 106 29.88 2.76 -32.32
N ASN A 107 29.59 1.72 -33.10
CA ASN A 107 30.62 0.95 -33.79
C ASN A 107 31.07 1.75 -35.02
N ARG A 108 32.12 2.56 -34.88
CA ARG A 108 32.88 3.08 -36.02
C ARG A 108 33.88 2.01 -36.45
N GLY A 109 33.49 1.24 -37.46
CA GLY A 109 34.43 0.60 -38.39
C GLY A 109 35.01 1.62 -39.37
#